data_AF-A0A942I0P3-F1
#
_entry.id   AF-A0A942I0P3-F1
#
_cell.length_a   1.000
_cell.length_b   1.000
_cell.length_c   1.000
_cell.angle_alpha   90.00
_cell.angle_beta   90.00
_cell.angle_gamma   90.00
#
_symmetry.space_group_name_H-M   'P 1'
#
loop_
_entity.id
_entity.type
_entity.pdbx_description
1 polymer ?
#
loop_
_entity_poly.entity_id
_entity_poly.type
_entity_poly.pdbx_seq_one_letter_code
_entity_poly.pdbx_strand_id
1 'polypeptide(L)'
;MNFLDNLHAVLISISIAILLPITVYWGVSSVYACPNWRDFNLEYTQEPDADEAQNDIRLAAWEEAKKPFNKALFSTATLIGLLLIVVGSYSPIKALSIGLLAGGLFTFLMGLTVNPGIALLNFVIAALILMIIIVSLMIQRKS
;
A
#
# COMPACT_ATOMS: atom_id res chain seq x y z
N MET A 1 19.84 13.61 26.41
CA MET A 1 18.68 13.50 25.52
C MET A 1 17.49 13.11 26.38
N ASN A 2 16.47 13.95 26.50
CA ASN A 2 15.37 13.73 27.44
C ASN A 2 14.40 12.66 26.92
N PHE A 3 13.84 11.86 27.83
CA PHE A 3 12.88 10.79 27.52
C PHE A 3 11.67 11.31 26.71
N LEU A 4 11.18 12.50 27.05
CA LEU A 4 10.03 13.14 26.39
C LEU A 4 10.30 13.46 24.91
N ASP A 5 11.52 13.91 24.58
CA ASP A 5 11.90 14.24 23.19
C ASP A 5 11.91 12.98 22.31
N ASN A 6 12.37 11.86 22.88
CA ASN A 6 12.36 10.57 22.20
C ASN A 6 10.93 10.05 21.98
N LEU A 7 10.04 10.23 22.97
CA LEU A 7 8.63 9.83 22.86
C LEU A 7 7.91 10.60 21.74
N HIS A 8 8.10 11.91 21.65
CA HIS A 8 7.52 12.72 20.58
C HIS A 8 8.01 12.28 19.20
N ALA A 9 9.30 12.00 19.06
CA ALA A 9 9.89 11.51 17.81
C ALA A 9 9.26 10.17 17.37
N VAL A 10 9.05 9.25 18.32
CA VAL A 10 8.41 7.96 18.04
C VAL A 10 6.96 8.16 17.62
N LEU A 11 6.19 8.98 18.34
CA LEU A 11 4.79 9.24 18.00
C LEU A 11 4.65 9.84 16.61
N ILE A 12 5.49 10.84 16.26
CA ILE A 12 5.52 11.43 14.93
C ILE A 12 5.80 10.36 13.87
N SER A 13 6.80 9.49 14.09
CA SER A 13 7.15 8.45 13.14
C SER A 13 6.01 7.46 12.90
N ILE A 14 5.31 7.05 13.96
CA ILE A 14 4.15 6.14 13.89
C ILE A 14 2.99 6.81 13.17
N SER A 15 2.69 8.08 13.49
CA SER A 15 1.63 8.83 12.82
C SER A 15 1.88 8.91 11.32
N ILE A 16 3.11 9.23 10.89
CA ILE A 16 3.48 9.25 9.48
C ILE A 16 3.31 7.86 8.84
N ALA A 17 3.80 6.81 9.52
CA ALA A 17 3.75 5.45 9.01
C ALA A 17 2.32 4.95 8.75
N ILE A 18 1.37 5.35 9.59
CA ILE A 18 -0.05 4.98 9.45
C ILE A 18 -0.78 5.90 8.47
N LEU A 19 -0.59 7.21 8.56
CA LEU A 19 -1.34 8.18 7.77
C LEU A 19 -0.98 8.13 6.28
N LEU A 20 0.27 7.81 5.93
CA LEU A 20 0.71 7.75 4.54
C LEU A 20 -0.08 6.74 3.68
N PRO A 21 -0.15 5.44 4.02
CA PRO A 21 -0.89 4.48 3.20
C PRO A 21 -2.38 4.83 3.13
N ILE A 22 -2.97 5.33 4.24
CA ILE A 22 -4.36 5.80 4.27
C ILE A 22 -4.56 6.97 3.30
N THR A 23 -3.66 7.96 3.31
CA THR A 23 -3.74 9.13 2.44
C THR A 23 -3.65 8.75 0.98
N VAL A 24 -2.75 7.83 0.63
CA VAL A 24 -2.63 7.32 -0.75
C VAL A 24 -3.88 6.57 -1.17
N TYR A 25 -4.39 5.67 -0.33
CA TYR A 25 -5.64 4.97 -0.61
C TYR A 25 -6.79 5.95 -0.83
N TRP A 26 -6.94 6.93 0.06
CA TRP A 26 -7.98 7.93 -0.02
C TRP A 26 -7.86 8.80 -1.28
N GLY A 27 -6.64 9.23 -1.61
CA GLY A 27 -6.35 10.00 -2.82
C GLY A 27 -6.66 9.25 -4.12
N VAL A 28 -6.46 7.93 -4.14
CA VAL A 28 -6.88 7.11 -5.30
C VAL A 28 -8.41 6.96 -5.30
N SER A 29 -9.01 6.74 -4.13
CA SER A 29 -10.46 6.54 -4.01
C SER A 29 -11.31 7.77 -4.37
N SER A 30 -10.75 8.97 -4.30
CA SER A 30 -11.44 10.20 -4.69
C SER A 30 -11.51 10.41 -6.20
N VAL A 31 -10.61 9.78 -6.96
CA VAL A 31 -10.56 9.86 -8.43
C VAL A 31 -11.15 8.60 -9.07
N TYR A 32 -10.86 7.44 -8.49
CA TYR A 32 -11.37 6.15 -8.93
C TYR A 32 -12.23 5.56 -7.82
N ALA A 33 -13.55 5.51 -8.02
CA ALA A 33 -14.44 4.92 -7.05
C ALA A 33 -14.15 3.41 -6.91
N CYS A 34 -13.94 2.95 -5.68
CA CYS A 34 -13.86 1.52 -5.40
C CYS A 34 -15.27 0.93 -5.49
N PRO A 35 -15.54 -0.06 -6.37
CA PRO A 35 -16.86 -0.64 -6.52
C PRO A 35 -17.31 -1.29 -5.22
N ASN A 36 -18.52 -0.94 -4.76
CA ASN A 36 -19.09 -1.54 -3.56
C ASN A 36 -19.66 -2.92 -3.93
N TRP A 37 -19.24 -3.97 -3.20
CA TRP A 37 -19.76 -5.32 -3.39
C TRP A 37 -21.29 -5.38 -3.35
N ARG A 38 -21.93 -4.53 -2.54
CA ARG A 38 -23.39 -4.46 -2.43
C ARG A 38 -24.10 -4.08 -3.74
N ASP A 39 -23.43 -3.31 -4.61
CA ASP A 39 -24.00 -2.91 -5.90
C ASP A 39 -24.07 -4.09 -6.90
N PHE A 40 -23.32 -5.15 -6.62
CA PHE A 40 -23.32 -6.42 -7.37
C PHE A 40 -24.23 -7.47 -6.72
N ASN A 41 -24.79 -7.14 -5.55
CA ASN A 41 -25.75 -7.92 -4.77
C ASN A 41 -27.10 -7.18 -4.67
N LEU A 42 -27.59 -6.66 -5.80
CA LEU A 42 -28.91 -6.04 -5.87
C LEU A 42 -29.99 -7.06 -5.50
N GLU A 43 -30.65 -6.77 -4.39
CA GLU A 43 -31.76 -7.47 -3.75
C GLU A 43 -31.56 -8.95 -3.40
N TYR A 44 -31.62 -9.17 -2.08
CA TYR A 44 -31.87 -10.42 -1.39
C TYR A 44 -33.26 -11.00 -1.78
N THR A 45 -33.53 -11.27 -3.06
CA THR A 45 -34.44 -12.36 -3.37
C THR A 45 -33.69 -13.62 -2.98
N GLN A 46 -33.93 -14.08 -1.75
CA GLN A 46 -33.50 -15.38 -1.25
C GLN A 46 -34.12 -16.47 -2.11
N GLU A 47 -33.55 -16.72 -3.28
CA GLU A 47 -33.64 -18.04 -3.87
C GLU A 47 -32.53 -18.87 -3.20
N PRO A 48 -32.88 -19.93 -2.45
CA PRO A 48 -31.90 -20.77 -1.74
C PRO A 48 -30.85 -21.41 -2.65
N ASP A 49 -31.12 -21.41 -3.96
CA ASP A 49 -30.32 -22.00 -5.04
C ASP A 49 -29.82 -20.93 -6.03
N ALA A 50 -29.30 -19.79 -5.55
CA ALA A 50 -28.45 -18.98 -6.42
C ALA A 50 -27.23 -19.86 -6.80
N ASP A 51 -27.36 -20.53 -7.95
CA ASP A 51 -26.40 -21.45 -8.55
C ASP A 51 -24.98 -20.92 -8.32
N GLU A 52 -24.03 -21.79 -7.94
CA GLU A 52 -22.61 -21.41 -7.79
C GLU A 52 -22.14 -20.56 -8.99
N ALA A 53 -22.62 -20.91 -10.19
CA ALA A 53 -22.40 -20.18 -11.42
C ALA A 53 -22.81 -18.68 -11.36
N GLN A 54 -23.92 -18.34 -10.69
CA GLN A 54 -24.37 -16.96 -10.58
C GLN A 54 -23.54 -16.17 -9.56
N ASN A 55 -23.05 -16.82 -8.50
CA ASN A 55 -22.09 -16.20 -7.59
C ASN A 55 -20.74 -15.95 -8.27
N ASP A 56 -20.28 -16.88 -9.11
CA ASP A 56 -19.06 -16.72 -9.90
C ASP A 56 -19.18 -15.56 -10.90
N ILE A 57 -20.32 -15.43 -11.58
CA ILE A 57 -20.59 -14.30 -12.49
C ILE A 57 -20.55 -12.96 -11.74
N ARG A 58 -21.14 -12.90 -10.54
CA ARG A 58 -21.12 -11.68 -9.69
C ARG A 58 -19.71 -11.34 -9.22
N LEU A 59 -18.95 -12.34 -8.79
CA LEU A 59 -17.56 -12.17 -8.37
C LEU A 59 -16.71 -11.65 -9.53
N ALA A 60 -16.84 -12.25 -10.71
CA ALA A 60 -16.13 -11.82 -11.91
C ALA A 60 -16.50 -10.39 -12.31
N ALA A 61 -17.79 -10.01 -12.25
CA ALA A 61 -18.24 -8.66 -12.56
C ALA A 61 -17.67 -7.62 -11.58
N TRP A 62 -17.64 -7.93 -10.27
CA TRP A 62 -17.03 -7.06 -9.27
C TRP A 62 -15.52 -6.94 -9.46
N GLU A 63 -14.82 -8.05 -9.71
CA GLU A 63 -13.39 -8.05 -9.98
C GLU A 63 -13.06 -7.22 -11.22
N GLU A 64 -13.84 -7.34 -12.29
CA GLU A 64 -13.70 -6.54 -13.52
C GLU A 64 -13.87 -5.05 -13.22
N ALA A 65 -14.92 -4.67 -12.49
CA ALA A 65 -15.17 -3.29 -12.09
C ALA A 65 -14.07 -2.73 -11.18
N LYS A 66 -13.37 -3.59 -10.43
CA LYS A 66 -12.30 -3.19 -9.50
C LYS A 66 -10.96 -2.98 -10.20
N LYS A 67 -10.76 -3.52 -11.40
CA LYS A 67 -9.52 -3.37 -12.18
C LYS A 67 -9.01 -1.93 -12.32
N PRO A 68 -9.81 -0.92 -12.73
CA PRO A 68 -9.31 0.45 -12.87
C PRO A 68 -8.82 1.04 -11.54
N PHE A 69 -9.58 0.84 -10.45
CA PHE A 69 -9.18 1.24 -9.10
C PHE A 69 -7.89 0.54 -8.67
N ASN A 70 -7.82 -0.78 -8.82
CA ASN A 70 -6.66 -1.57 -8.44
C ASN A 70 -5.40 -1.18 -9.23
N LYS A 71 -5.54 -0.90 -10.52
CA LYS A 71 -4.43 -0.45 -11.37
C LYS A 71 -3.91 0.92 -10.93
N ALA A 72 -4.82 1.87 -10.66
CA ALA A 72 -4.46 3.18 -10.15
C ALA A 72 -3.80 3.10 -8.77
N LEU A 73 -4.36 2.29 -7.87
CA LEU A 73 -3.84 2.10 -6.51
C LEU A 73 -2.47 1.43 -6.53
N PHE A 74 -2.29 0.38 -7.33
CA PHE A 74 -0.99 -0.26 -7.54
C PHE A 74 0.04 0.77 -8.00
N SER A 75 -0.20 1.46 -9.13
CA SER A 75 0.78 2.39 -9.68
C SER A 75 1.11 3.52 -8.72
N THR A 76 0.09 4.11 -8.08
CA THR A 76 0.26 5.27 -7.19
C THR A 76 0.98 4.87 -5.91
N ALA A 77 0.54 3.80 -5.26
CA ALA A 77 1.10 3.36 -3.98
C ALA A 77 2.52 2.80 -4.13
N THR A 78 2.81 2.07 -5.21
CA THR A 78 4.16 1.59 -5.50
C THR A 78 5.12 2.76 -5.76
N LEU A 79 4.75 3.72 -6.62
CA LEU A 79 5.62 4.87 -6.93
C LEU A 79 5.84 5.78 -5.72
N ILE A 80 4.77 6.14 -5.01
CA ILE A 80 4.87 6.99 -3.81
C ILE A 80 5.64 6.25 -2.71
N GLY A 81 5.34 4.98 -2.46
CA GLY A 81 6.02 4.19 -1.43
C GLY A 81 7.53 4.10 -1.66
N LEU A 82 7.95 3.83 -2.90
CA LEU A 82 9.36 3.84 -3.31
C LEU A 82 10.02 5.20 -3.08
N LEU A 83 9.37 6.27 -3.54
CA LEU A 83 9.90 7.63 -3.39
C LEU A 83 10.09 7.98 -1.91
N LEU A 84 9.13 7.63 -1.05
CA LEU A 84 9.21 7.90 0.38
C LEU A 84 10.29 7.08 1.09
N ILE A 85 10.54 5.84 0.65
CA ILE A 85 11.68 5.05 1.16
C ILE A 85 13.00 5.77 0.84
N VAL A 86 13.17 6.23 -0.39
CA VAL A 86 14.39 6.96 -0.80
C VAL A 86 14.52 8.25 0.00
N VAL A 87 13.48 9.09 0.04
CA VAL A 87 13.50 10.36 0.79
C VAL A 87 13.75 10.13 2.28
N GLY A 88 13.11 9.11 2.87
CA GLY A 88 13.31 8.73 4.27
C GLY A 88 14.73 8.29 4.58
N SER A 89 15.39 7.58 3.64
CA SER A 89 16.76 7.09 3.78
C SER A 89 17.80 8.22 3.87
N TYR A 90 17.55 9.35 3.21
CA TYR A 90 18.44 10.51 3.19
C TYR A 90 18.02 11.62 4.16
N SER A 91 16.93 11.45 4.91
CA SER A 91 16.43 12.50 5.80
C SER A 91 17.29 12.66 7.06
N PRO A 92 17.80 13.86 7.37
CA PRO A 92 18.62 14.09 8.55
C PRO A 92 17.81 14.09 9.86
N ILE A 93 16.48 14.22 9.76
CA ILE A 93 15.58 14.27 10.91
C ILE A 93 15.16 12.85 11.27
N LYS A 94 15.67 12.30 12.38
CA LYS A 94 15.43 10.89 12.79
C LYS A 94 13.95 10.49 12.80
N ALA A 95 13.07 11.30 13.40
CA ALA A 95 11.64 11.02 13.49
C ALA A 95 10.98 10.93 12.10
N LEU A 96 11.35 11.86 11.21
CA LEU A 96 10.85 11.91 9.84
C LEU A 96 11.42 10.76 9.00
N SER A 97 12.71 10.45 9.14
CA SER A 97 13.37 9.34 8.45
C SER A 97 12.66 8.01 8.73
N ILE A 98 12.48 7.67 10.01
CA ILE A 98 11.83 6.42 10.42
C ILE A 98 10.38 6.39 9.93
N GLY A 99 9.64 7.49 10.09
CA GLY A 99 8.25 7.58 9.65
C GLY A 99 8.07 7.42 8.14
N LEU A 100 8.90 8.09 7.33
CA LEU A 100 8.87 8.01 5.87
C LEU A 100 9.30 6.63 5.36
N LEU A 101 10.32 6.01 5.99
CA LEU A 101 10.74 4.65 5.66
C LEU A 101 9.63 3.64 5.93
N ALA A 102 9.06 3.66 7.14
CA ALA A 102 8.01 2.74 7.53
C ALA A 102 6.72 2.97 6.73
N GLY A 103 6.27 4.22 6.59
CA GLY A 103 5.08 4.57 5.81
C GLY A 103 5.25 4.33 4.32
N GLY A 104 6.44 4.62 3.77
CA GLY A 104 6.79 4.30 2.39
C GLY A 104 6.75 2.79 2.13
N LEU A 105 7.30 2.00 3.04
CA LEU A 105 7.25 0.54 2.97
C LEU A 105 5.81 0.01 3.03
N PHE A 106 4.99 0.47 3.99
CA PHE A 106 3.58 0.04 4.07
C PHE A 106 2.77 0.45 2.85
N THR A 107 2.99 1.67 2.33
CA THR A 107 2.33 2.15 1.12
C THR A 107 2.74 1.31 -0.09
N PHE A 108 4.03 1.00 -0.22
CA PHE A 108 4.54 0.14 -1.29
C PHE A 108 3.93 -1.26 -1.22
N LEU A 109 3.93 -1.89 -0.04
CA LEU A 109 3.33 -3.21 0.19
C LEU A 109 1.83 -3.21 -0.12
N MET A 110 1.10 -2.17 0.27
CA MET A 110 -0.31 -1.98 -0.08
C MET A 110 -0.52 -1.98 -1.60
N GLY A 111 0.36 -1.34 -2.37
CA GLY A 111 0.31 -1.42 -3.83
C GLY A 111 0.43 -2.86 -4.32
N LEU A 112 1.41 -3.60 -3.81
CA LEU A 112 1.70 -4.98 -4.26
C LEU A 112 0.57 -5.98 -3.99
N THR A 113 -0.22 -5.79 -2.94
CA THR A 113 -1.31 -6.72 -2.59
C THR A 113 -2.56 -6.54 -3.44
N VAL A 114 -2.71 -5.39 -4.12
CA VAL A 114 -3.94 -5.01 -4.82
C VAL A 114 -4.03 -5.59 -6.24
N ASN A 115 -2.90 -5.99 -6.84
CA ASN A 115 -2.88 -6.59 -8.17
C ASN A 115 -2.15 -7.96 -8.16
N PRO A 116 -2.88 -9.08 -7.95
CA PRO A 116 -2.29 -10.41 -7.87
C PRO A 116 -1.79 -10.94 -9.23
N GLY A 117 -2.27 -10.40 -10.36
CA GLY A 117 -1.88 -10.84 -11.71
C GLY A 117 -0.42 -10.55 -12.08
N ILE A 118 0.28 -9.75 -11.27
CA ILE A 118 1.70 -9.40 -11.41
C ILE A 118 2.52 -9.83 -10.19
N ALA A 119 2.06 -10.83 -9.43
CA ALA A 119 2.71 -11.29 -8.20
C ALA A 119 4.22 -11.56 -8.34
N LEU A 120 4.66 -12.13 -9.47
CA LEU A 120 6.07 -12.37 -9.74
C LEU A 120 6.86 -11.06 -9.92
N LEU A 121 6.30 -10.09 -10.64
CA LEU A 121 6.90 -8.76 -10.80
C LEU A 121 6.95 -8.02 -9.46
N ASN A 122 5.87 -8.11 -8.66
CA ASN A 122 5.79 -7.55 -7.32
C ASN A 122 6.87 -8.14 -6.39
N PHE A 123 7.09 -9.45 -6.47
CA PHE A 123 8.15 -10.14 -5.73
C PHE A 123 9.55 -9.68 -6.17
N VAL A 124 9.79 -9.56 -7.48
CA VAL A 124 11.07 -9.08 -8.03
C VAL A 124 11.35 -7.63 -7.60
N ILE A 125 10.35 -6.74 -7.66
CA ILE A 125 10.51 -5.35 -7.21
C ILE A 125 10.79 -5.30 -5.71
N ALA A 126 10.06 -6.07 -4.89
CA ALA A 126 10.32 -6.15 -3.45
C ALA A 126 11.73 -6.67 -3.14
N ALA A 127 12.20 -7.69 -3.86
CA ALA A 127 13.56 -8.23 -3.71
C ALA A 127 14.64 -7.21 -4.10
N LEU A 128 14.43 -6.44 -5.17
CA LEU A 128 15.35 -5.38 -5.58
C LEU A 128 15.41 -4.24 -4.56
N ILE A 129 14.28 -3.83 -3.99
CA ILE A 129 14.25 -2.81 -2.93
C ILE A 129 14.99 -3.31 -1.69
N LEU A 130 14.72 -4.56 -1.27
CA LEU A 130 15.43 -5.18 -0.16
C LEU A 130 16.95 -5.17 -0.41
N MET A 131 17.37 -5.51 -1.63
CA MET A 131 18.77 -5.45 -2.04
C MET A 131 19.34 -4.03 -1.94
N ILE A 132 18.63 -3.01 -2.43
CA ILE A 132 19.04 -1.60 -2.33
C ILE A 132 19.18 -1.16 -0.86
N ILE A 133 18.24 -1.55 0.00
CA ILE A 133 18.29 -1.25 1.43
C ILE A 133 19.51 -1.93 2.07
N ILE A 134 19.74 -3.21 1.80
CA ILE A 134 20.89 -3.96 2.31
C ILE A 134 22.20 -3.30 1.87
N VAL A 135 22.32 -2.96 0.58
CA VAL A 135 23.51 -2.30 0.04
C VAL A 135 23.73 -0.93 0.69
N SER A 136 22.67 -0.13 0.85
CA SER A 136 22.74 1.18 1.49
C SER A 136 23.20 1.08 2.95
N LEU A 137 22.70 0.09 3.69
CA LEU A 137 23.14 -0.20 5.06
C LEU A 137 24.60 -0.66 5.11
N MET A 138 25.04 -1.48 4.15
CA MET A 138 26.44 -1.93 4.06
C MET A 138 27.39 -0.77 3.77
N ILE A 139 26.98 0.21 2.95
CA ILE A 139 27.77 1.41 2.65
C ILE A 139 27.88 2.29 3.90
N GLN A 140 26.77 2.54 4.61
CA GLN A 140 26.79 3.35 5.83
C GLN A 140 27.65 2.73 6.95
N ARG A 141 27.70 1.40 7.06
CA ARG A 141 28.54 0.72 8.06
C ARG A 141 30.05 0.84 7.80
N LYS A 142 30.46 1.12 6.56
CA LYS A 142 31.87 1.28 6.17
C LYS A 142 32.39 2.71 6.29
N SER A 143 31.50 3.70 6.40
CA SER A 143 31.83 5.12 6.63
C SER A 143 31.87 5.43 8.12
#